data_AF-A0A971ASE1-F1
#
_entry.id   AF-A0A971ASE1-F1
#
_cell.length_a   1.000
_cell.length_b   1.000
_cell.length_c   1.000
_cell.angle_alpha   90.00
_cell.angle_beta   90.00
_cell.angle_gamma   90.00
#
_symmetry.space_group_name_H-M   'P 1'
#
loop_
_entity.id
_entity.type
_entity.pdbx_description
1 polymer ?
#
loop_
_entity_poly.entity_id
_entity_poly.type
_entity_poly.pdbx_seq_one_letter_code
_entity_poly.pdbx_strand_id
1 'polypeptide(L)'
;MTDTKDLNKILREKGYKFTTQRQHVFEVVSENEGMHLNSQEVYELVRKKYPEIGVATVYRTLALLEEMGLIYGVDFEDGFRRYEVTKDDEQHRHHHLICIECGSI
;
A
#
# COMPACT_ATOMS: atom_id res chain seq x y z
N MET A 1 4.66 -11.60 5.62
CA MET A 1 5.26 -10.26 5.54
C MET A 1 6.15 -10.27 4.31
N THR A 2 5.67 -9.72 3.20
CA THR A 2 6.36 -9.79 1.91
C THR A 2 7.63 -8.95 2.01
N ASP A 3 8.79 -9.61 2.00
CA ASP A 3 10.08 -8.93 2.17
C ASP A 3 10.38 -8.10 0.91
N THR A 4 11.20 -7.07 1.05
CA THR A 4 11.61 -6.22 -0.08
C THR A 4 12.30 -7.02 -1.20
N LYS A 5 12.94 -8.15 -0.84
CA LYS A 5 13.53 -9.09 -1.80
C LYS A 5 12.48 -9.77 -2.69
N ASP A 6 11.26 -9.97 -2.19
CA ASP A 6 10.17 -10.58 -2.94
C ASP A 6 9.54 -9.59 -3.94
N LEU A 7 9.50 -8.29 -3.61
CA LEU A 7 8.94 -7.27 -4.49
C LEU A 7 9.62 -7.20 -5.87
N ASN A 8 10.96 -7.28 -5.91
CA ASN A 8 11.71 -7.26 -7.19
C ASN A 8 11.37 -8.49 -8.05
N LYS A 9 11.28 -9.66 -7.43
CA LYS A 9 10.92 -10.90 -8.12
C LYS A 9 9.50 -10.79 -8.70
N ILE A 10 8.54 -10.39 -7.89
CA ILE A 10 7.12 -10.24 -8.30
C ILE A 10 6.99 -9.23 -9.44
N LEU A 11 7.61 -8.06 -9.33
CA LEU A 11 7.57 -7.04 -10.38
C LEU A 11 8.11 -7.58 -11.70
N ARG A 12 9.25 -8.29 -11.68
CA ARG A 12 9.85 -8.88 -12.88
C ARG A 12 8.98 -9.98 -13.48
N GLU A 13 8.41 -10.86 -12.67
CA GLU A 13 7.51 -11.93 -13.12
C GLU A 13 6.25 -11.38 -13.77
N LYS A 14 5.74 -10.24 -13.29
CA LYS A 14 4.61 -9.51 -13.89
C LYS A 14 5.01 -8.56 -15.03
N GLY A 15 6.27 -8.54 -15.45
CA GLY A 15 6.76 -7.72 -16.56
C GLY A 15 6.95 -6.23 -16.25
N TYR A 16 6.86 -5.84 -14.98
CA TYR A 16 7.08 -4.46 -14.54
C TYR A 16 8.54 -4.20 -14.18
N LYS A 17 9.02 -3.00 -14.51
CA LYS A 17 10.36 -2.54 -14.10
C LYS A 17 10.43 -2.34 -12.59
N PHE A 18 11.43 -2.95 -11.95
CA PHE A 18 11.80 -2.60 -10.58
C PHE A 18 12.46 -1.21 -10.51
N THR A 19 12.04 -0.39 -9.56
CA THR A 19 12.67 0.91 -9.26
C THR A 19 12.74 1.11 -7.75
N THR A 20 13.75 1.85 -7.28
CA THR A 20 13.89 2.21 -5.86
C THR A 20 12.70 3.02 -5.36
N GLN A 21 12.14 3.90 -6.20
CA GLN A 21 10.93 4.66 -5.84
C GLN A 21 9.73 3.73 -5.54
N ARG A 22 9.54 2.67 -6.35
CA ARG A 22 8.46 1.70 -6.12
C ARG A 22 8.66 0.92 -4.84
N GLN A 23 9.92 0.52 -4.60
CA GLN A 23 10.33 -0.12 -3.36
C GLN A 23 10.03 0.77 -2.14
N HIS A 24 10.43 2.03 -2.17
CA HIS A 24 10.25 2.95 -1.04
C HIS A 24 8.79 3.24 -0.72
N VAL A 25 7.93 3.34 -1.73
CA VAL A 25 6.48 3.47 -1.51
C VAL A 25 5.93 2.19 -0.87
N PHE A 26 6.28 1.01 -1.39
CA PHE A 26 5.84 -0.26 -0.81
C PHE A 26 6.34 -0.47 0.62
N GLU A 27 7.60 -0.09 0.89
CA GLU A 27 8.23 -0.11 2.20
C GLU A 27 7.44 0.73 3.21
N VAL A 28 7.08 1.96 2.86
CA VAL A 28 6.29 2.83 3.76
C VAL A 28 4.92 2.24 4.05
N VAL A 29 4.21 1.68 3.06
CA VAL A 29 2.91 1.03 3.30
C VAL A 29 3.08 -0.20 4.21
N SER A 30 4.17 -0.95 4.03
CA SER A 30 4.48 -2.15 4.82
C SER A 30 4.88 -1.83 6.26
N GLU A 31 5.66 -0.78 6.49
CA GLU A 31 6.08 -0.32 7.82
C GLU A 31 4.91 0.25 8.65
N ASN A 32 3.82 0.66 8.00
CA ASN A 32 2.64 1.25 8.62
C ASN A 32 1.40 0.36 8.45
N GLU A 33 1.60 -0.96 8.38
CA GLU A 33 0.53 -1.96 8.37
C GLU A 33 -0.43 -1.76 9.57
N GLY A 34 -1.76 -1.85 9.34
CA GLY A 34 -2.79 -1.62 10.35
C GLY A 34 -3.19 -0.16 10.53
N MET A 35 -2.49 0.79 9.92
CA MET A 35 -2.82 2.22 10.03
C MET A 35 -3.87 2.69 9.01
N HIS A 36 -4.17 1.87 7.99
CA HIS A 36 -5.08 2.23 6.88
C HIS A 36 -4.79 3.62 6.31
N LEU A 37 -3.62 3.81 5.70
CA LEU A 37 -3.20 5.13 5.21
C LEU A 37 -3.90 5.47 3.89
N ASN A 38 -4.38 6.71 3.75
CA ASN A 38 -4.82 7.23 2.46
C ASN A 38 -3.62 7.66 1.58
N SER A 39 -3.86 7.92 0.29
CA SER A 39 -2.80 8.30 -0.66
C SER A 39 -1.98 9.52 -0.24
N GLN A 40 -2.61 10.51 0.41
CA GLN A 40 -1.95 11.72 0.88
C GLN A 40 -1.06 11.44 2.09
N GLU A 41 -1.53 10.64 3.05
CA GLU A 41 -0.75 10.21 4.21
C GLU A 41 0.45 9.36 3.80
N VAL A 42 0.26 8.43 2.86
CA VAL A 42 1.38 7.67 2.27
C VAL A 42 2.39 8.63 1.64
N TYR A 43 1.93 9.62 0.87
CA TYR A 43 2.84 10.62 0.28
C TYR A 43 3.61 11.40 1.34
N GLU A 44 2.97 11.83 2.42
CA GLU A 44 3.61 12.57 3.49
C GLU A 44 4.70 11.75 4.20
N LEU A 45 4.42 10.48 4.49
CA LEU A 45 5.38 9.56 5.09
C LEU A 45 6.53 9.24 4.13
N VAL A 46 6.23 8.97 2.86
CA VAL A 46 7.24 8.74 1.82
C VAL A 46 8.13 9.97 1.67
N ARG A 47 7.58 11.18 1.56
CA ARG A 47 8.35 12.42 1.43
C ARG A 47 9.24 12.68 2.65
N LYS A 48 8.79 12.29 3.85
CA LYS A 48 9.58 12.45 5.09
C LYS A 48 10.83 11.57 5.08
N LYS A 49 10.76 10.37 4.49
CA LYS A 49 11.87 9.40 4.41
C LYS A 49 12.70 9.56 3.13
N TYR A 50 12.05 9.90 2.02
CA TYR A 50 12.60 10.01 0.65
C TYR A 50 12.09 11.29 -0.04
N PRO A 51 12.69 12.46 0.26
CA PRO A 51 12.20 13.76 -0.19
C PRO A 51 12.14 13.97 -1.71
N GLU A 52 12.87 13.17 -2.48
CA GLU A 52 12.92 13.20 -3.94
C GLU A 52 11.68 12.56 -4.60
N ILE A 53 10.89 11.79 -3.86
CA ILE A 53 9.72 11.11 -4.39
C ILE A 53 8.53 12.07 -4.45
N GLY A 54 8.11 12.40 -5.67
CA GLY A 54 6.95 13.25 -5.91
C GLY A 54 5.61 12.53 -5.72
N VAL A 55 4.57 13.31 -5.42
CA VAL A 55 3.19 12.82 -5.20
C VAL A 55 2.68 11.95 -6.36
N ALA A 56 2.93 12.35 -7.61
CA ALA A 56 2.48 11.59 -8.76
C ALA A 56 3.12 10.20 -8.86
N THR A 57 4.35 10.03 -8.36
CA THR A 57 5.01 8.72 -8.28
C THR A 57 4.36 7.85 -7.22
N VAL A 58 4.01 8.41 -6.06
CA VAL A 58 3.31 7.67 -5.00
C VAL A 58 1.98 7.14 -5.52
N TYR A 59 1.14 7.99 -6.10
CA TYR A 59 -0.18 7.60 -6.62
C TYR A 59 -0.09 6.52 -7.69
N ARG A 60 0.79 6.68 -8.69
CA ARG A 60 0.99 5.65 -9.74
C ARG A 60 1.52 4.34 -9.17
N THR A 61 2.33 4.41 -8.12
CA THR A 61 2.88 3.21 -7.49
C THR A 61 1.81 2.50 -6.67
N LEU A 62 1.01 3.22 -5.88
CA LEU A 62 -0.12 2.63 -5.15
C LEU A 62 -1.10 1.93 -6.10
N ALA A 63 -1.51 2.60 -7.19
CA ALA A 63 -2.37 2.00 -8.20
C ALA A 63 -1.77 0.72 -8.79
N LEU A 64 -0.48 0.73 -9.12
CA LEU A 64 0.21 -0.46 -9.64
C LEU A 64 0.30 -1.59 -8.61
N LEU A 65 0.63 -1.28 -7.36
CA LEU A 65 0.73 -2.28 -6.28
C LEU A 65 -0.64 -2.92 -6.02
N GLU A 66 -1.71 -2.13 -6.07
CA GLU A 66 -3.09 -2.59 -5.92
C GLU A 66 -3.52 -3.46 -7.10
N GLU A 67 -3.24 -3.05 -8.35
CA GLU A 67 -3.45 -3.87 -9.55
C GLU A 67 -2.71 -5.22 -9.46
N MET A 68 -1.53 -5.22 -8.84
CA MET A 68 -0.75 -6.43 -8.64
C MET A 68 -1.22 -7.27 -7.44
N GLY A 69 -2.17 -6.80 -6.63
CA GLY A 69 -2.64 -7.49 -5.42
C GLY A 69 -1.58 -7.57 -4.31
N LEU A 70 -0.63 -6.63 -4.29
CA LEU A 70 0.38 -6.53 -3.23
C LEU A 70 -0.09 -5.64 -2.08
N ILE A 71 -0.98 -4.72 -2.40
CA ILE A 71 -1.75 -3.95 -1.45
C ILE A 71 -3.22 -4.07 -1.85
N TYR A 72 -4.13 -3.78 -0.92
CA TYR A 72 -5.55 -3.64 -1.21
C TYR A 72 -6.04 -2.29 -0.69
N GLY A 73 -7.02 -1.72 -1.37
CA GLY A 73 -7.68 -0.48 -0.98
C GLY A 73 -9.08 -0.72 -0.42
N VAL A 74 -9.42 -0.04 0.66
CA VAL A 74 -10.75 -0.01 1.29
C VAL A 74 -11.28 1.43 1.25
N ASP A 75 -12.52 1.60 0.82
CA ASP A 75 -13.20 2.90 0.85
C ASP A 75 -13.83 3.10 2.24
N PHE A 76 -13.45 4.18 2.92
CA PHE A 76 -13.98 4.53 4.24
C PHE A 76 -15.11 5.57 4.14
N GLU A 77 -15.92 5.68 5.19
CA GLU A 77 -17.08 6.58 5.25
C GLU A 77 -16.72 8.07 5.10
N ASP A 78 -15.47 8.44 5.39
CA ASP A 78 -14.93 9.78 5.18
C ASP A 78 -14.62 10.10 3.71
N GLY A 79 -14.87 9.16 2.80
CA GLY A 79 -14.67 9.31 1.36
C GLY A 79 -13.23 9.06 0.91
N PHE A 80 -12.32 8.67 1.81
CA PHE A 80 -10.95 8.33 1.45
C PHE A 80 -10.80 6.82 1.19
N ARG A 81 -10.07 6.50 0.13
CA ARG A 81 -9.52 5.16 -0.09
C ARG A 81 -8.24 5.01 0.73
N ARG A 82 -8.19 3.97 1.56
CA ARG A 82 -7.06 3.64 2.44
C ARG A 82 -6.43 2.32 2.03
N TYR A 83 -5.11 2.23 2.14
CA TYR A 83 -4.31 1.13 1.60
C TYR A 83 -3.64 0.32 2.70
N GLU A 84 -3.58 -0.99 2.48
CA GLU A 84 -2.85 -1.95 3.33
C GLU A 84 -2.13 -3.01 2.51
N VAL A 85 -1.06 -3.59 3.07
CA VAL A 85 -0.35 -4.72 2.45
C VAL A 85 -1.21 -5.98 2.49
N THR A 86 -1.23 -6.73 1.39
CA THR A 86 -1.92 -8.02 1.32
C THR A 86 -1.11 -9.09 2.04
N LYS A 87 -1.72 -9.83 2.98
CA LYS A 87 -1.10 -10.99 3.63
C LYS A 87 -1.39 -12.28 2.86
N ASP A 88 -0.43 -13.21 2.83
CA ASP A 88 -0.58 -14.50 2.12
C ASP A 88 -1.77 -15.35 2.63
N ASP A 89 -2.19 -15.18 3.88
CA ASP A 89 -3.38 -15.85 4.45
C ASP A 89 -4.71 -15.18 4.03
N GLU A 90 -4.67 -13.93 3.55
CA GLU A 90 -5.84 -13.12 3.20
C GLU A 90 -6.30 -13.27 1.75
N GLN A 91 -5.72 -14.22 1.00
CA GLN A 91 -6.37 -14.71 -0.24
C GLN A 91 -7.78 -15.28 0.05
N HIS A 92 -8.08 -15.59 1.31
CA HIS A 92 -9.45 -15.75 1.79
C HIS A 92 -10.00 -14.41 2.31
N ARG A 93 -10.91 -13.83 1.53
CA ARG A 93 -11.68 -12.63 1.86
C ARG A 93 -12.26 -12.71 3.29
N HIS A 94 -11.64 -12.04 4.25
CA HIS A 94 -12.24 -11.82 5.56
C HIS A 94 -12.98 -10.48 5.51
N HIS A 95 -14.29 -10.52 5.74
CA HIS A 95 -15.14 -9.33 5.81
C HIS A 95 -14.68 -8.47 6.99
N HIS A 96 -14.27 -7.23 6.71
CA HIS A 96 -14.07 -6.22 7.76
C HIS A 96 -15.43 -5.82 8.35
N LEU A 97 -15.67 -6.17 9.61
CA LEU A 97 -16.77 -5.62 10.40
C LEU A 97 -16.26 -4.33 11.05
N ILE A 98 -16.70 -3.19 10.53
CA ILE A 98 -16.33 -1.87 11.06
C ILE A 98 -17.29 -1.51 12.20
N CYS A 99 -16.73 -1.12 13.36
CA CYS A 99 -17.53 -0.59 14.47
C CYS A 99 -17.97 0.85 14.16
N ILE A 100 -19.28 1.08 13.99
CA ILE A 100 -19.88 2.41 13.73
C ILE A 100 -19.78 3.41 14.91
N GLU A 101 -19.29 2.97 16.08
CA GLU A 101 -19.05 3.87 17.22
C GLU A 101 -17.62 4.41 17.29
N CYS A 102 -16.61 3.68 16.80
CA CYS A 102 -15.20 4.08 16.95
C CYS A 102 -14.33 3.90 15.71
N GLY A 103 -14.85 3.34 14.61
CA GLY A 103 -14.12 3.16 13.35
C GLY A 103 -12.91 2.22 13.42
N SER A 104 -12.73 1.50 14.54
CA SER A 104 -11.67 0.52 14.72
C SER A 104 -12.09 -0.83 14.11
N ILE A 105 -11.14 -1.54 13.51
CA ILE A 105 -11.28 -2.93 13.05
C ILE A 105 -10.89 -3.88 14.19
#